data_AF-A0A1I5YEA2-F1
#
_entry.id   AF-A0A1I5YEA2-F1
#
_cell.length_a   1.000
_cell.length_b   1.000
_cell.length_c   1.000
_cell.angle_alpha   90.00
_cell.angle_beta   90.00
_cell.angle_gamma   90.00
#
_symmetry.space_group_name_H-M   'P 1'
#
loop_
_entity.id
_entity.type
_entity.pdbx_description
1 polymer ?
#
loop_
_entity_poly.entity_id
_entity_poly.type
_entity_poly.pdbx_seq_one_letter_code
_entity_poly.pdbx_strand_id
1 'polypeptide(L)' 'MSLRAEHLRRLLDAGPDARLVLQEGRYEVTDGETAGALSVVTRAGLLDRLGGERPDEGRLEEQAAMLETEISNLGA' A
#
# COMPACT_ATOMS: atom_id res chain seq x y z
N MET A 1 6.58 4.68 11.68
CA MET A 1 6.51 3.23 11.38
C MET A 1 6.79 3.05 9.90
N SER A 2 7.39 1.93 9.51
CA SER A 2 7.73 1.69 8.11
C SER A 2 6.69 0.88 7.35
N LEU A 3 6.48 1.20 6.08
CA LEU A 3 5.75 0.33 5.17
C LEU A 3 6.53 -0.97 4.95
N ARG A 4 5.84 -2.10 4.80
CA ARG A 4 6.41 -3.46 4.77
C ARG A 4 5.65 -4.36 3.80
N ALA A 5 6.27 -5.45 3.38
CA ALA A 5 5.65 -6.44 2.50
C ALA A 5 4.34 -7.00 3.06
N GLU A 6 4.23 -7.19 4.37
CA GLU A 6 3.02 -7.68 5.03
C GLU A 6 1.80 -6.79 4.79
N HIS A 7 1.98 -5.46 4.73
CA HIS A 7 0.91 -4.51 4.49
C HIS A 7 0.40 -4.61 3.05
N LEU A 8 1.33 -4.75 2.10
CA LEU A 8 1.00 -4.94 0.69
C LEU A 8 0.35 -6.31 0.44
N ARG A 9 0.82 -7.36 1.14
CA ARG A 9 0.22 -8.69 1.07
C ARG A 9 -1.23 -8.66 1.56
N ARG A 10 -1.49 -8.02 2.70
CA ARG A 10 -2.85 -7.80 3.23
C ARG A 10 -3.73 -7.05 2.23
N LEU A 11 -3.19 -6.04 1.56
CA LEU A 11 -3.93 -5.30 0.51
C LEU A 11 -4.27 -6.21 -0.68
N LEU A 12 -3.34 -7.05 -1.14
CA LEU A 12 -3.58 -7.97 -2.27
C LEU A 12 -4.59 -9.06 -1.94
N ASP A 13 -4.57 -9.53 -0.69
CA ASP A 13 -5.51 -10.54 -0.17
C ASP A 13 -6.89 -9.95 0.16
N ALA A 14 -7.03 -8.61 0.20
CA ALA A 14 -8.29 -7.92 0.44
C ALA A 14 -9.16 -7.81 -0.84
N GLY A 15 -10.35 -7.21 -0.67
CA GLY A 15 -11.33 -7.03 -1.74
C GLY A 15 -10.82 -6.18 -2.92
N PRO A 16 -11.51 -6.23 -4.07
CA PRO A 16 -11.08 -5.53 -5.29
C PRO A 16 -10.95 -4.02 -5.11
N ASP A 17 -11.81 -3.43 -4.27
CA ASP A 17 -11.86 -2.00 -3.97
C ASP A 17 -10.98 -1.61 -2.76
N ALA A 18 -10.23 -2.57 -2.22
CA ALA A 18 -9.35 -2.31 -1.09
C ALA A 18 -8.23 -1.33 -1.46
N ARG A 19 -7.82 -0.54 -0.48
CA ARG A 19 -6.72 0.41 -0.56
C ARG A 19 -5.94 0.43 0.74
N LEU A 20 -4.64 0.70 0.62
CA LEU A 20 -3.78 0.97 1.75
C LEU A 20 -3.81 2.47 2.05
N VAL A 21 -4.04 2.81 3.31
CA VAL A 21 -4.05 4.18 3.81
C VAL A 21 -3.05 4.36 4.93
N LEU A 22 -2.54 5.58 5.08
CA LEU A 22 -1.76 6.03 6.22
C LEU A 22 -2.64 6.92 7.10
N GLN A 23 -2.95 6.45 8.30
CA GLN A 23 -3.77 7.15 9.28
C GLN A 23 -3.07 7.15 10.64
N GLU A 24 -2.89 8.33 11.22
CA GLU A 24 -2.22 8.51 12.53
C GLU A 24 -0.84 7.80 12.62
N GLY A 25 -0.11 7.75 11.51
CA GLY A 25 1.20 7.09 11.44
C GLY A 25 1.15 5.55 11.35
N ARG A 26 -0.03 4.97 11.11
CA ARG A 26 -0.26 3.53 10.90
C ARG A 26 -0.75 3.25 9.48
N TYR A 27 -0.25 2.15 8.91
CA TYR A 27 -0.69 1.64 7.62
C TYR A 27 -1.86 0.67 7.82
N GLU A 28 -3.01 0.99 7.22
CA GLU A 28 -4.23 0.19 7.34
C GLU A 28 -4.83 -0.11 5.96
N VAL A 29 -5.47 -1.28 5.83
CA VAL A 29 -6.19 -1.67 4.61
C VAL A 29 -7.67 -1.41 4.85
N THR A 30 -8.29 -0.65 3.96
CA THR A 30 -9.71 -0.30 4.00
C THR A 30 -10.34 -0.51 2.62
N ASP A 31 -11.64 -0.77 2.58
CA ASP A 31 -12.47 -0.97 1.40
C ASP A 31 -13.17 0.32 0.92
N GLY A 32 -12.88 1.48 1.52
CA GLY A 32 -13.52 2.75 1.18
C GLY A 32 -12.68 4.00 1.46
N GLU A 33 -13.27 5.17 1.21
CA GLU A 33 -12.64 6.43 1.62
C GLU A 33 -12.71 6.59 3.13
N THR A 34 -11.54 6.75 3.75
CA THR A 34 -11.45 7.05 5.19
C THR A 34 -11.09 8.52 5.37
N ALA A 35 -12.00 9.28 5.97
CA ALA A 35 -11.80 10.70 6.22
C ALA A 35 -10.58 10.91 7.14
N GLY A 36 -9.65 11.76 6.71
CA GLY A 36 -8.41 12.04 7.46
C GLY A 36 -7.30 11.01 7.27
N ALA A 37 -7.47 10.01 6.40
CA ALA A 37 -6.42 9.07 6.02
C ALA A 37 -5.80 9.45 4.67
N LEU A 38 -4.47 9.36 4.57
CA LEU A 38 -3.78 9.54 3.29
C LEU A 38 -3.83 8.25 2.49
N SER A 39 -4.39 8.29 1.28
CA SER A 39 -4.36 7.15 0.38
C SER A 39 -2.95 6.89 -0.14
N VAL A 40 -2.41 5.72 0.17
CA VAL A 40 -1.09 5.29 -0.32
C VAL A 40 -1.20 4.65 -1.70
N VAL A 41 -1.98 3.58 -1.81
CA VAL A 41 -2.15 2.83 -3.06
C VAL A 41 -3.42 1.99 -3.01
N THR A 42 -4.08 1.81 -4.15
CA THR A 42 -5.22 0.87 -4.29
C THR A 42 -4.71 -0.54 -4.61
N ARG A 43 -5.51 -1.57 -4.34
CA ARG A 43 -5.16 -2.94 -4.73
C ARG A 43 -4.91 -3.06 -6.23
N ALA A 44 -5.76 -2.43 -7.03
CA ALA A 44 -5.59 -2.38 -8.48
C ALA A 44 -4.29 -1.67 -8.90
N GLY A 45 -3.97 -0.52 -8.28
CA GLY A 45 -2.73 0.21 -8.55
C GLY A 45 -1.48 -0.55 -8.11
N LEU A 46 -1.56 -1.30 -7.00
CA LEU A 46 -0.45 -2.17 -6.58
C LEU A 46 -0.25 -3.33 -7.56
N LEU A 47 -1.33 -3.97 -8.04
CA LEU A 47 -1.25 -5.02 -9.06
C LEU A 47 -0.65 -4.51 -10.37
N ASP A 48 -1.03 -3.31 -10.80
CA ASP A 48 -0.48 -2.68 -12.00
C ASP A 48 1.04 -2.45 -11.87
N ARG A 49 1.49 -1.91 -10.73
CA ARG A 49 2.92 -1.74 -10.41
C ARG A 49 3.70 -3.07 -10.39
N LEU A 50 3.05 -4.15 -10.00
CA LEU A 50 3.63 -5.48 -9.93
C LEU A 50 3.55 -6.27 -11.25
N GLY A 51 2.94 -5.70 -12.29
CA GLY A 51 2.77 -6.38 -13.57
C GLY A 51 1.71 -7.49 -13.57
N GLY A 52 0.79 -7.49 -12.60
CA GLY A 52 -0.35 -8.42 -12.54
C GLY A 52 -0.03 -9.84 -12.06
N GLU A 53 1.22 -10.16 -11.74
CA GLU A 53 1.61 -11.47 -11.20
C GLU A 53 1.51 -11.51 -9.67
N ARG A 54 1.49 -12.72 -9.09
CA ARG A 54 1.51 -12.90 -7.63
C ARG A 54 2.94 -12.65 -7.15
N PRO A 55 3.22 -11.55 -6.44
CA PRO A 55 4.58 -11.20 -6.07
C PRO A 55 5.10 -12.11 -4.95
N ASP A 56 6.41 -12.35 -5.00
CA ASP A 56 7.20 -12.84 -3.88
C ASP A 56 7.46 -11.74 -2.84
N GLU A 57 7.94 -12.16 -1.66
CA GLU A 57 8.17 -11.26 -0.52
C GLU A 57 9.22 -10.18 -0.83
N GLY A 58 10.27 -10.50 -1.58
CA GLY A 58 11.32 -9.55 -1.95
C GLY A 58 10.78 -8.41 -2.81
N ARG A 59 9.97 -8.75 -3.83
CA ARG A 59 9.28 -7.75 -4.65
C ARG A 59 8.32 -6.87 -3.85
N LEU A 60 7.63 -7.43 -2.85
CA LEU A 60 6.76 -6.66 -1.98
C LEU A 60 7.55 -5.69 -1.08
N GLU A 61 8.70 -6.09 -0.53
CA GLU A 61 9.57 -5.18 0.24
C GLU A 61 10.11 -4.05 -0.63
N GLU A 62 10.53 -4.32 -1.87
CA GLU A 62 10.95 -3.28 -2.81
C GLU A 62 9.84 -2.27 -3.07
N GLN A 63 8.62 -2.74 -3.35
CA GLN A 63 7.47 -1.86 -3.57
C GLN A 63 7.11 -1.06 -2.31
N ALA A 64 7.23 -1.67 -1.13
CA ALA A 64 6.99 -0.98 0.13
C ALA A 64 7.97 0.18 0.34
N ALA A 65 9.27 -0.03 0.09
CA ALA A 65 10.29 1.01 0.21
C ALA A 65 10.08 2.16 -0.81
N MET A 66 9.68 1.83 -2.04
CA MET A 66 9.35 2.84 -3.06
C MET A 66 8.16 3.70 -2.63
N LEU A 67 7.06 3.07 -2.23
CA LEU A 67 5.86 3.76 -1.76
C LEU A 67 6.14 4.62 -0.52
N GLU A 68 6.94 4.12 0.42
CA GLU A 68 7.36 4.89 1.60
C GLU A 68 8.16 6.16 1.23
N THR A 69 9.05 6.05 0.24
CA THR A 69 9.80 7.19 -0.28
C THR A 69 8.86 8.20 -0.97
N GLU A 70 7.91 7.72 -1.77
CA GLU A 70 6.89 8.56 -2.42
C GLU A 70 6.05 9.33 -1.38
N ILE A 71 5.57 8.66 -0.32
CA ILE A 71 4.81 9.29 0.76
C ILE A 71 5.65 10.33 1.50
N SER A 72 6.91 10.01 1.81
CA SER A 72 7.82 10.91 2.52
C SER A 72 8.06 12.19 1.73
N ASN A 73 8.12 12.10 0.40
CA ASN A 73 8.25 13.27 -0.48
C ASN A 73 6.97 14.11 -0.59
N LEU A 74 5.79 13.50 -0.45
CA LEU A 74 4.51 14.20 -0.49
C LEU A 74 4.19 14.94 0.82
N GLY A 75 4.76 14.49 1.94
CA GLY A 75 4.61 15.11 3.27
C GLY A 75 5.72 16.09 3.66
N ALA A 76 6.69 16.36 2.77
CA ALA A 76 7.81 17.27 2.98
C ALA A 76 7.48 18.73 2.60
#